data_AF-A0A7J7R894-F1
#
_entry.id   AF-A0A7J7R894-F1
#
_cell.length_a   1.000
_cell.length_b   1.000
_cell.length_c   1.000
_cell.angle_alpha   90.00
_cell.angle_beta   90.00
_cell.angle_gamma   90.00
#
_symmetry.space_group_name_H-M   'P 1'
#
loop_
_entity.id
_entity.type
_entity.pdbx_description
1 polymer ?
#
loop_
_entity_poly.entity_id
_entity_poly.type
_entity_poly.pdbx_seq_one_letter_code
_entity_poly.pdbx_strand_id
1 'polypeptide(L)'
;MVSLLHQADKEKCFERKRTKFIACDFLTEWLYNQNPKRTGAPFTEFFSIPFVKQWLKQHPRPPVPLSLLLTEVEAVLRIQAFWRAYQVRCDSEIQELRQWQKKLREEQHIRQRVKMFWARQEQKVKCRMEEEETVANTPAP
;
A
#
# COMPACT_ATOMS: atom_id res chain seq x y z
N MET A 1 33.88 -6.03 9.63
CA MET A 1 33.47 -4.62 9.40
C MET A 1 33.79 -4.15 7.98
N VAL A 2 35.01 -4.36 7.47
CA VAL A 2 35.37 -3.97 6.08
C VAL A 2 34.40 -4.53 5.02
N SER A 3 34.00 -5.80 5.13
CA SER A 3 33.05 -6.42 4.20
C SER A 3 31.67 -5.76 4.20
N LEU A 4 31.21 -5.24 5.34
CA LEU A 4 29.94 -4.50 5.42
C LEU A 4 30.05 -3.18 4.67
N LEU A 5 31.15 -2.46 4.85
CA LEU A 5 31.36 -1.15 4.20
C LEU A 5 31.45 -1.31 2.68
N HIS A 6 32.17 -2.31 2.18
CA HIS A 6 32.21 -2.60 0.74
C HIS A 6 30.83 -2.96 0.17
N GLN A 7 30.03 -3.73 0.91
CA GLN A 7 28.67 -4.07 0.47
C GLN A 7 27.75 -2.85 0.49
N ALA A 8 27.86 -2.00 1.52
CA ALA A 8 27.11 -0.75 1.61
C ALA A 8 27.46 0.22 0.46
N ASP A 9 28.73 0.28 0.07
CA ASP A 9 29.19 1.07 -1.08
C ASP A 9 28.59 0.54 -2.39
N LYS A 10 28.63 -0.78 -2.60
CA LYS A 10 28.04 -1.44 -3.79
C LYS A 10 26.53 -1.20 -3.91
N GLU A 11 25.81 -1.16 -2.79
CA GLU A 11 24.37 -0.87 -2.74
C GLU A 11 24.06 0.64 -2.74
N LYS A 12 25.08 1.50 -2.92
CA LYS A 12 24.99 2.96 -2.98
C LYS A 12 24.37 3.58 -1.71
N CYS A 13 24.63 2.98 -0.55
CA CYS A 13 24.12 3.46 0.74
C CYS A 13 24.67 4.83 1.14
N PHE A 14 25.86 5.19 0.65
CA PHE A 14 26.47 6.49 0.93
C PHE A 14 25.96 7.60 0.01
N GLU A 15 25.42 7.25 -1.16
CA GLU A 15 24.85 8.20 -2.12
C GLU A 15 23.36 8.45 -1.88
N ARG A 16 22.62 7.41 -1.46
CA ARG A 16 21.15 7.43 -1.36
C ARG A 16 20.66 7.58 0.07
N LYS A 17 19.74 8.50 0.30
CA LYS A 17 19.09 8.71 1.62
C LYS A 17 18.28 7.50 2.11
N ARG A 18 17.77 6.67 1.20
CA ARG A 18 17.03 5.44 1.53
C ARG A 18 17.54 4.30 0.66
N THR A 19 17.76 3.15 1.27
CA THR A 19 18.22 1.94 0.58
C THR A 19 17.45 0.71 1.01
N LYS A 20 17.45 -0.32 0.15
CA LYS A 20 16.92 -1.65 0.47
C LYS A 20 17.87 -2.46 1.35
N PHE A 21 19.12 -2.03 1.47
CA PHE A 21 20.16 -2.75 2.19
C PHE A 21 19.99 -2.56 3.70
N ILE A 22 19.87 -3.68 4.42
CA ILE A 22 19.76 -3.70 5.88
C ILE A 22 21.08 -4.22 6.45
N ALA A 23 21.87 -3.31 7.02
CA ALA A 23 23.20 -3.62 7.54
C ALA A 23 23.17 -4.71 8.63
N CYS A 24 22.16 -4.70 9.50
CA CYS A 24 21.99 -5.71 10.56
C CYS A 24 21.77 -7.11 9.97
N ASP A 25 21.00 -7.24 8.89
CA ASP A 25 20.73 -8.53 8.24
C ASP A 25 22.01 -9.09 7.63
N PHE A 26 22.75 -8.25 6.90
CA PHE A 26 24.04 -8.62 6.33
C PHE A 26 25.03 -9.04 7.41
N LEU A 27 25.15 -8.27 8.50
CA LEU A 27 26.06 -8.62 9.60
C LEU A 27 25.67 -9.96 10.24
N THR A 28 24.38 -10.19 10.45
CA THR A 28 23.89 -11.45 11.02
C THR A 28 24.24 -12.62 10.12
N GLU A 29 23.99 -12.52 8.82
CA GLU A 29 24.34 -13.56 7.84
C GLU A 29 25.85 -13.78 7.76
N TRP A 30 26.62 -12.69 7.67
CA TRP A 30 28.07 -12.75 7.56
C TRP A 30 28.70 -13.39 8.79
N LEU A 31 28.33 -12.94 10.00
CA LEU A 31 28.84 -13.50 11.26
C LEU A 31 28.42 -14.95 11.45
N TYR A 32 27.21 -15.32 11.04
CA TYR A 32 26.74 -16.70 11.12
C TYR A 32 27.56 -17.63 10.23
N ASN A 33 27.85 -17.23 8.99
CA ASN A 33 28.61 -18.04 8.04
C ASN A 33 30.12 -18.05 8.34
N GLN A 34 30.67 -16.99 8.93
CA GLN A 34 32.08 -16.91 9.34
C GLN A 34 32.36 -17.54 10.72
N ASN A 35 31.37 -18.19 11.33
CA ASN A 35 31.54 -18.80 12.64
C ASN A 35 32.50 -20.01 12.56
N PRO A 36 33.62 -20.03 13.32
CA PRO A 36 34.56 -21.15 13.34
C PRO A 36 33.91 -22.49 13.70
N LYS A 37 32.83 -22.47 14.48
CA LYS A 37 32.06 -23.68 14.86
C LYS A 37 31.27 -24.29 13.68
N ARG A 38 31.19 -23.59 12.55
CA ARG A 38 30.51 -24.00 11.32
C ARG A 38 31.47 -24.26 10.17
N THR A 39 32.75 -24.49 10.46
CA THR A 39 33.76 -24.82 9.44
C THR A 39 33.32 -26.04 8.62
N GLY A 40 33.24 -25.89 7.30
CA GLY A 40 32.79 -26.93 6.36
C GLY A 40 31.28 -27.01 6.13
N ALA A 41 30.47 -26.22 6.84
CA ALA A 41 29.04 -26.12 6.58
C ALA A 41 28.77 -25.29 5.31
N PRO A 42 27.67 -25.58 4.57
CA PRO A 42 27.30 -24.77 3.42
C PRO A 42 26.86 -23.37 3.85
N PHE A 43 27.02 -22.42 2.92
CA PHE A 43 26.52 -21.06 3.09
C PHE A 43 25.01 -21.07 3.37
N THR A 44 24.60 -20.33 4.40
CA THR A 44 23.20 -20.20 4.82
C THR A 44 22.77 -18.74 4.66
N GLU A 45 21.79 -18.50 3.80
CA GLU A 45 21.18 -17.18 3.61
C GLU A 45 20.45 -16.72 4.89
N PHE A 46 20.41 -15.41 5.13
CA PHE A 46 19.81 -14.75 6.28
C PHE A 46 18.45 -15.32 6.71
N PHE A 47 17.49 -15.42 5.79
CA PHE A 47 16.13 -15.91 6.08
C PHE A 47 16.08 -17.41 6.40
N SER A 48 17.12 -18.16 6.04
CA SER A 48 17.26 -19.59 6.29
C SER A 48 17.97 -19.90 7.62
N ILE A 49 18.56 -18.90 8.28
CA ILE A 49 19.24 -19.08 9.57
C ILE A 49 18.21 -19.52 10.64
N PRO A 50 18.45 -20.59 11.41
CA PRO A 50 17.44 -21.20 12.27
C PRO A 50 16.81 -20.23 13.28
N PHE A 51 17.62 -19.46 14.00
CA PHE A 51 17.12 -18.51 15.01
C PHE A 51 16.41 -17.32 14.37
N VAL A 52 16.88 -16.85 13.21
CA VAL A 52 16.22 -15.77 12.44
C VAL A 52 14.85 -16.24 11.97
N LYS A 53 14.78 -17.43 11.37
CA LYS A 53 13.55 -18.03 10.88
C LYS A 53 12.53 -18.22 12.01
N GLN A 54 12.97 -18.69 13.17
CA GLN A 54 12.10 -18.84 14.34
C GLN A 54 11.60 -17.49 14.86
N TRP A 55 12.49 -16.49 14.95
CA TRP A 55 12.14 -15.14 15.36
C TRP A 55 11.11 -14.50 14.42
N LEU A 56 11.31 -14.58 13.11
CA LEU A 56 10.43 -13.99 12.11
C LEU A 56 9.02 -14.61 12.06
N LYS A 57 8.86 -15.85 12.55
CA LYS A 57 7.52 -16.45 12.72
C LYS A 57 6.71 -15.75 13.79
N GLN A 58 7.34 -15.35 14.89
CA GLN A 58 6.68 -14.66 16.01
C GLN A 58 6.61 -13.15 15.76
N HIS A 59 7.58 -12.61 15.02
CA HIS A 59 7.73 -11.18 14.74
C HIS A 59 7.90 -10.93 13.23
N PRO A 60 6.78 -10.98 12.47
CA PRO A 60 6.84 -10.73 11.04
C PRO A 60 7.28 -9.29 10.78
N ARG A 61 8.13 -9.11 9.76
CA ARG A 61 8.63 -7.80 9.37
C ARG A 61 7.55 -6.99 8.65
N PRO A 62 7.54 -5.66 8.79
CA PRO A 62 6.70 -4.81 7.97
C PRO A 62 7.08 -4.93 6.50
N PRO A 63 6.12 -4.76 5.56
CA PRO A 63 6.40 -4.86 4.14
C PRO A 63 7.38 -3.76 3.70
N VAL A 64 8.36 -4.14 2.88
CA VAL A 64 9.32 -3.18 2.32
C VAL A 64 8.61 -2.29 1.31
N PRO A 65 8.81 -0.95 1.35
CA PRO A 65 8.23 -0.04 0.39
C PRO A 65 8.57 -0.43 -1.05
N LEU A 66 7.56 -0.43 -1.93
CA LEU A 66 7.72 -0.83 -3.33
C LEU A 66 8.80 -0.02 -4.07
N SER A 67 8.95 1.26 -3.74
CA SER A 67 9.99 2.12 -4.31
C SER A 67 11.42 1.64 -4.05
N LEU A 68 11.65 0.87 -2.99
CA LEU A 68 12.95 0.28 -2.66
C LEU A 68 13.16 -1.10 -3.30
N LEU A 69 12.06 -1.77 -3.70
CA LEU A 69 12.09 -3.10 -4.31
C LEU A 69 12.28 -3.04 -5.83
N LEU A 70 11.81 -1.96 -6.47
CA LEU A 70 11.89 -1.80 -7.91
C LEU A 70 13.33 -1.64 -8.37
N THR A 71 13.68 -2.37 -9.43
CA THR A 71 14.87 -2.07 -10.21
C THR A 71 14.70 -0.74 -10.95
N GLU A 72 15.81 -0.13 -11.34
CA GLU A 72 15.78 1.13 -12.10
C GLU A 72 15.01 0.96 -13.42
N VAL A 73 15.19 -0.18 -14.10
CA VAL A 73 14.48 -0.51 -15.34
C VAL A 73 12.98 -0.65 -15.12
N GLU A 74 12.54 -1.41 -14.11
CA GLU A 74 11.11 -1.56 -13.79
C GLU A 74 10.47 -0.23 -13.39
N ALA A 75 11.18 0.59 -12.61
CA ALA A 75 10.71 1.92 -12.24
C ALA A 75 10.52 2.80 -13.49
N VAL A 76 11.49 2.83 -14.41
CA VAL A 76 11.40 3.57 -15.68
C VAL A 76 10.22 3.08 -16.51
N LEU A 77 10.05 1.76 -16.68
CA LEU A 77 8.93 1.20 -17.45
C LEU A 77 7.58 1.63 -16.87
N ARG A 78 7.43 1.59 -15.54
CA ARG A 78 6.20 2.03 -14.85
C ARG A 78 5.94 3.52 -15.05
N ILE A 79 6.96 4.35 -14.90
CA ILE A 79 6.85 5.81 -15.10
C ILE A 79 6.46 6.11 -16.55
N GLN A 80 7.13 5.49 -17.52
CA GLN A 80 6.83 5.69 -18.94
C GLN A 80 5.43 5.20 -19.30
N ALA A 81 5.00 4.03 -18.81
CA ALA A 81 3.66 3.52 -19.02
C ALA A 81 2.61 4.47 -18.44
N PHE A 82 2.84 4.98 -17.22
CA PHE A 82 1.96 5.96 -16.60
C PHE A 82 1.87 7.26 -17.42
N TRP A 83 3.01 7.76 -17.91
CA TRP A 83 3.09 8.98 -18.73
C TRP A 83 2.36 8.82 -20.06
N ARG A 84 2.62 7.73 -20.81
CA ARG A 84 1.90 7.45 -22.06
C ARG A 84 0.39 7.39 -21.84
N ALA A 85 -0.03 6.70 -20.78
CA ALA A 85 -1.44 6.63 -20.43
C ALA A 85 -2.00 8.01 -20.05
N TYR A 86 -1.25 8.83 -19.31
CA TYR A 86 -1.62 10.21 -18.97
C TYR A 86 -1.81 11.07 -20.22
N GLN A 87 -0.89 11.02 -21.19
CA GLN A 87 -1.01 11.76 -22.45
C GLN A 87 -2.31 11.40 -23.18
N VAL A 88 -2.67 10.12 -23.26
CA VAL A 88 -3.95 9.67 -23.84
C VAL A 88 -5.15 10.19 -23.04
N ARG A 89 -5.02 10.49 -21.74
CA ARG A 89 -6.09 11.17 -20.98
C ARG A 89 -6.09 12.68 -21.12
N CYS A 90 -5.03 13.29 -21.63
CA CYS A 90 -5.06 14.71 -21.93
C CYS A 90 -5.83 14.99 -23.23
N ASP A 91 -5.97 13.99 -24.11
CA ASP A 91 -6.77 14.08 -25.32
C ASP A 91 -8.24 14.42 -25.01
N SER A 92 -8.76 15.46 -25.67
CA SER A 92 -10.12 15.96 -25.48
C SER A 92 -11.19 14.95 -25.86
N GLU A 93 -11.02 14.23 -26.97
CA GLU A 93 -12.01 13.23 -27.41
C GLU A 93 -12.12 12.09 -26.41
N ILE A 94 -10.96 11.68 -25.85
CA ILE A 94 -10.92 10.64 -24.83
C ILE A 94 -11.52 11.15 -23.51
N GLN A 95 -11.33 12.41 -23.14
CA GLN A 95 -11.97 13.00 -21.95
C GLN A 95 -13.49 13.08 -22.10
N GLU A 96 -13.99 13.50 -23.26
CA GLU A 96 -15.42 13.50 -23.56
C GLU A 96 -16.01 12.11 -23.46
N LEU A 97 -15.35 11.10 -24.04
CA LEU A 97 -15.76 9.70 -23.93
C LEU A 97 -15.83 9.23 -22.47
N ARG A 98 -14.83 9.56 -21.64
CA ARG A 98 -14.84 9.21 -20.20
C ARG A 98 -16.00 9.85 -19.46
N GLN A 99 -16.29 11.13 -19.74
CA GLN A 99 -17.41 11.84 -19.13
C GLN A 99 -18.75 11.22 -19.55
N TRP A 100 -18.90 10.90 -20.83
CA TRP A 100 -20.08 10.22 -21.35
C TRP A 100 -20.28 8.84 -20.70
N GLN A 101 -19.23 8.01 -20.64
CA GLN A 101 -19.29 6.72 -19.95
C GLN A 101 -19.63 6.85 -18.46
N LYS A 102 -19.17 7.92 -17.79
CA LYS A 102 -19.53 8.22 -16.40
C LYS A 102 -21.03 8.52 -16.28
N LYS A 103 -21.57 9.40 -17.15
CA LYS A 103 -23.01 9.72 -17.19
C LYS A 103 -23.86 8.46 -17.39
N LEU A 104 -23.48 7.60 -18.34
CA LEU A 104 -24.19 6.33 -18.57
C LEU A 104 -24.24 5.44 -17.33
N ARG A 105 -23.14 5.28 -16.59
CA ARG A 105 -23.13 4.50 -15.34
C ARG A 105 -24.01 5.13 -14.26
N GLU A 106 -24.05 6.45 -14.19
CA GLU A 106 -24.91 7.17 -13.25
C GLU A 106 -26.39 7.03 -13.60
N GLU A 107 -26.72 7.02 -14.89
CA GLU A 107 -28.07 6.83 -15.43
C GLU A 107 -28.55 5.37 -15.32
N GLN A 108 -27.65 4.39 -15.45
CA GLN A 108 -27.96 2.96 -15.40
C GLN A 108 -28.69 2.56 -14.10
N HIS A 109 -28.34 3.20 -12.98
CA HIS A 109 -28.94 2.92 -11.67
C HIS A 109 -29.85 4.05 -11.18
N ILE A 110 -30.35 4.92 -12.07
CA ILE A 110 -31.10 6.10 -11.66
C ILE A 110 -32.38 5.74 -10.90
N ARG A 111 -33.11 4.71 -11.34
CA ARG A 111 -34.32 4.22 -10.66
C ARG A 111 -34.04 3.75 -9.24
N GLN A 112 -32.93 3.04 -9.04
CA GLN A 112 -32.50 2.57 -7.71
C GLN A 112 -32.05 3.72 -6.83
N ARG A 113 -31.31 4.69 -7.37
CA ARG A 113 -30.88 5.90 -6.65
C ARG A 113 -32.07 6.76 -6.23
N VAL A 114 -33.05 6.97 -7.12
CA VAL A 114 -34.29 7.69 -6.81
C VAL A 114 -35.09 6.97 -5.73
N LYS A 115 -35.22 5.64 -5.82
CA LYS A 115 -35.87 4.84 -4.77
C LYS A 115 -35.18 4.99 -3.42
N MET A 116 -33.84 4.88 -3.37
CA MET A 116 -33.08 5.08 -2.13
C MET A 116 -33.17 6.51 -1.60
N PHE A 117 -33.24 7.52 -2.48
CA PHE A 117 -33.42 8.91 -2.09
C PHE A 117 -34.76 9.13 -1.39
N TRP A 118 -35.86 8.67 -1.98
CA TRP A 118 -37.20 8.81 -1.39
C TRP A 118 -37.33 8.04 -0.07
N ALA A 119 -36.80 6.82 -0.02
CA ALA A 119 -36.75 6.06 1.24
C ALA A 119 -36.02 6.81 2.37
N ARG A 120 -34.92 7.53 2.07
CA ARG A 120 -34.24 8.39 3.06
C ARG A 120 -35.07 9.62 3.44
N GLN A 121 -35.77 10.25 2.50
CA GLN A 121 -36.61 11.41 2.81
C GLN A 121 -37.77 11.00 3.72
N GLU A 122 -38.45 9.91 3.41
CA GLU A 122 -39.53 9.34 4.23
C GLU A 122 -39.04 9.02 5.65
N GLN A 123 -37.88 8.38 5.79
CA GLN A 123 -37.29 8.08 7.10
C GLN A 123 -36.94 9.36 7.88
N LYS A 124 -36.41 10.39 7.21
CA LYS A 124 -36.07 11.67 7.84
C LYS A 124 -37.30 12.41 8.35
N VAL A 125 -38.39 12.41 7.58
CA VAL A 125 -39.67 12.98 8.01
C VAL A 125 -40.23 12.20 9.18
N LYS A 126 -40.19 10.87 9.13
CA LYS A 126 -40.65 10.00 10.22
C LYS A 126 -39.89 10.27 11.53
N CYS A 127 -38.56 10.35 11.50
CA CYS A 127 -37.77 10.68 12.69
C CYS A 127 -38.09 12.08 13.25
N ARG A 128 -38.30 13.09 12.39
CA ARG A 128 -38.70 14.43 12.86
C ARG A 128 -40.05 14.44 13.55
N MET A 129 -41.03 13.71 13.02
CA MET A 129 -42.34 13.59 13.65
C MET A 129 -42.25 12.90 15.01
N GLU A 130 -41.45 11.84 15.12
CA GLU A 130 -41.20 11.15 16.39
C GLU A 130 -40.48 12.06 17.41
N GLU A 131 -39.55 12.91 16.97
CA GLU A 131 -38.91 13.95 17.80
C GLU A 131 -39.91 15.03 18.26
N GLU A 132 -40.83 15.48 17.40
CA GLU A 132 -41.86 16.47 17.76
C GLU A 132 -42.94 15.88 18.71
N GLU A 133 -43.34 14.62 18.52
CA GLU A 133 -44.28 13.92 19.41
C GLU A 133 -43.68 13.64 20.79
N THR A 134 -42.39 13.35 20.89
CA THR A 134 -41.71 13.19 22.19
C THR A 134 -41.58 14.51 22.95
N VAL A 135 -41.32 15.62 22.25
CA VAL A 135 -41.29 16.97 22.84
C VAL A 135 -42.68 17.42 23.29
N ALA A 136 -43.74 17.13 22.52
CA ALA A 136 -45.12 17.47 22.89
C ALA A 136 -45.67 16.67 24.09
N ASN A 137 -45.19 15.44 24.30
CA ASN A 137 -45.64 14.56 25.38
C ASN A 137 -44.80 14.66 26.67
N THR A 138 -43.79 15.53 26.71
CA THR A 138 -43.01 15.77 27.94
C THR A 138 -43.72 16.84 28.79
N PRO A 139 -44.24 16.53 29.99
CA PRO A 139 -44.88 17.53 30.84
C PRO A 139 -43.82 18.54 31.31
N ALA A 140 -44.16 19.84 31.28
CA ALA A 140 -43.30 20.88 31.82
C ALA A 140 -43.07 20.66 33.35
N PRO A 141 -41.85 20.96 33.86
CA PRO A 141 -41.50 20.74 35.27
C PRO A 141 -42.31 21.58 36.25
#